data_AF-A0A836HW34-F1
#
_entry.id   AF-A0A836HW34-F1
#
_cell.length_a   1.000
_cell.length_b   1.000
_cell.length_c   1.000
_cell.angle_alpha   90.00
_cell.angle_beta   90.00
_cell.angle_gamma   90.00
#
_symmetry.space_group_name_H-M   'P 1'
#
loop_
_entity.id
_entity.type
_entity.pdbx_description
1 polymer ?
#
loop_
_entity_poly.entity_id
_entity_poly.type
_entity_poly.pdbx_seq_one_letter_code
_entity_poly.pdbx_strand_id
1 'polypeptide(L)'
;MDLTDKSMWTLVEEAVIEDRGEDEEEVLAQMVRSYLARRGLADTLAAFDEEHLSYGGSLKFPYTDDRDAPKSSTSTGVLDSKSTAVGASVNGGAPVNEASAGMEKRKAAQLLCLQKKYETAAALMEPSSLARIRLLCIQAQSLEDRAAAVFYLATHVAPLVPFCNDPTMGHRVYTAALSEVLSPCRERSFPDAEALAREVNDELCGREQRSSLHVLFNWAYWQETAHTA
;
A
#
# COMPACT_ATOMS: atom_id res chain seq x y z
N MET A 1 14.44 -1.80 -17.81
CA MET A 1 13.81 -0.62 -17.18
C MET A 1 13.46 0.32 -18.31
N ASP A 2 12.21 0.23 -18.73
CA ASP A 2 11.72 0.70 -20.02
C ASP A 2 11.61 2.22 -20.07
N LEU A 3 11.85 2.78 -21.26
CA LEU A 3 11.74 4.21 -21.56
C LEU A 3 10.37 4.79 -21.19
N THR A 4 9.34 3.96 -21.15
CA THR A 4 7.97 4.30 -20.73
C THR A 4 7.88 4.72 -19.27
N ASP A 5 8.66 4.10 -18.38
CA ASP A 5 8.64 4.46 -16.96
C ASP A 5 9.21 5.86 -16.73
N LYS A 6 10.25 6.23 -17.48
CA LYS A 6 10.85 7.57 -17.39
C LYS A 6 9.89 8.65 -17.89
N SER A 7 9.22 8.43 -19.02
CA SER A 7 8.25 9.40 -19.56
C SER A 7 7.06 9.59 -18.61
N MET A 8 6.57 8.50 -18.02
CA MET A 8 5.48 8.57 -17.04
C MET A 8 5.87 9.38 -15.79
N TRP A 9 7.10 9.24 -15.29
CA TRP A 9 7.56 10.05 -14.15
C TRP A 9 7.63 11.55 -14.48
N THR A 10 8.11 11.90 -15.68
CA THR A 10 8.16 13.31 -16.12
C THR A 10 6.77 13.93 -16.22
N LEU A 11 5.78 13.19 -16.74
CA LEU A 11 4.39 13.64 -16.78
C LEU A 11 3.77 13.82 -15.39
N VAL A 12 4.14 12.95 -14.44
CA VAL A 12 3.71 13.07 -13.05
C VAL A 12 4.29 14.33 -12.40
N GLU A 13 5.59 14.60 -12.61
CA GLU A 13 6.25 15.81 -12.12
C GLU A 13 5.59 17.06 -12.73
N GLU A 14 5.36 17.08 -14.05
CA GLU A 14 4.74 18.20 -14.76
C GLU A 14 3.29 18.47 -14.31
N ALA A 15 2.50 17.41 -14.07
CA ALA A 15 1.13 17.54 -13.56
C ALA A 15 1.07 18.05 -12.11
N VAL A 16 2.07 17.75 -11.28
CA VAL A 16 2.19 18.31 -9.93
C VAL A 16 2.55 19.80 -10.00
N ILE A 17 3.38 20.20 -10.97
CA ILE A 17 3.79 21.60 -11.22
C ILE A 17 2.61 22.47 -11.67
N GLU A 18 1.71 21.96 -12.53
CA GLU A 18 0.59 22.76 -13.06
C GLU A 18 -0.57 22.96 -12.08
N ASP A 19 -0.84 22.01 -11.17
CA ASP A 19 -2.10 22.00 -10.42
C ASP A 19 -2.05 22.81 -9.11
N ARG A 20 -0.88 22.97 -8.45
CA ARG A 20 -0.82 23.54 -7.07
C ARG A 20 0.49 24.25 -6.78
N GLY A 21 0.46 25.57 -6.60
CA GLY A 21 1.59 26.38 -6.12
C GLY A 21 1.97 26.16 -4.64
N GLU A 22 1.90 24.92 -4.15
CA GLU A 22 2.33 24.49 -2.81
C GLU A 22 3.61 23.64 -2.91
N ASP A 23 4.34 23.54 -1.81
CA ASP A 23 5.67 22.90 -1.66
C ASP A 23 5.80 21.56 -2.44
N GLU A 24 6.44 21.63 -3.61
CA GLU A 24 6.58 20.54 -4.59
C GLU A 24 7.16 19.28 -3.94
N GLU A 25 8.11 19.47 -3.02
CA GLU A 25 8.84 18.40 -2.36
C GLU A 25 7.95 17.59 -1.42
N GLU A 26 7.05 18.24 -0.68
CA GLU A 26 6.16 17.56 0.27
C GLU A 26 5.05 16.76 -0.43
N VAL A 27 4.53 17.28 -1.55
CA VAL A 27 3.49 16.58 -2.35
C VAL A 27 4.09 15.32 -2.98
N LEU A 28 5.26 15.43 -3.60
CA LEU A 28 5.97 14.29 -4.18
C LEU A 28 6.38 13.29 -3.09
N ALA A 29 6.87 13.76 -1.94
CA ALA A 29 7.18 12.89 -0.82
C ALA A 29 5.96 12.14 -0.32
N GLN A 30 4.80 12.79 -0.21
CA GLN A 30 3.56 12.14 0.20
C GLN A 30 3.09 11.08 -0.82
N MET A 31 3.32 11.30 -2.11
CA MET A 31 3.05 10.32 -3.15
C MET A 31 3.98 9.10 -3.04
N VAL A 32 5.27 9.32 -2.81
CA VAL A 32 6.26 8.26 -2.60
C VAL A 32 5.93 7.47 -1.33
N ARG A 33 5.60 8.13 -0.22
CA ARG A 33 5.14 7.49 1.03
C ARG A 33 3.93 6.61 0.78
N SER A 34 2.92 7.12 0.06
CA SER A 34 1.72 6.35 -0.30
C SER A 34 2.06 5.10 -1.13
N TYR A 35 3.01 5.21 -2.07
CA TYR A 35 3.44 4.10 -2.91
C TYR A 35 4.19 3.03 -2.09
N LEU A 36 5.20 3.43 -1.32
CA LEU A 36 6.00 2.52 -0.49
C LEU A 36 5.12 1.82 0.55
N ALA A 37 4.18 2.56 1.16
CA ALA A 37 3.24 2.02 2.12
C ALA A 37 2.29 0.98 1.49
N ARG A 38 1.80 1.17 0.25
CA ARG A 38 1.00 0.13 -0.42
C ARG A 38 1.84 -1.10 -0.73
N ARG A 39 3.07 -0.92 -1.22
CA ARG A 39 3.92 -2.05 -1.63
C ARG A 39 4.43 -2.89 -0.45
N GLY A 40 4.19 -2.46 0.78
CA GLY A 40 4.65 -3.17 1.98
C GLY A 40 6.15 -2.97 2.24
N LEU A 41 6.75 -1.93 1.66
CA LEU A 41 8.17 -1.66 1.74
C LEU A 41 8.49 -0.85 3.00
N ALA A 42 8.27 -1.48 4.16
CA ALA A 42 8.38 -0.83 5.47
C ALA A 42 9.77 -0.25 5.74
N ASP A 43 10.83 -1.03 5.46
CA ASP A 43 12.20 -0.63 5.77
C ASP A 43 12.63 0.57 4.91
N THR A 44 12.23 0.60 3.63
CA THR A 44 12.52 1.72 2.73
C THR A 44 11.65 2.93 3.04
N LEU A 45 10.42 2.74 3.51
CA LEU A 45 9.58 3.86 3.96
C LEU A 45 10.20 4.52 5.21
N ALA A 46 10.68 3.71 6.16
CA ALA A 46 11.36 4.22 7.34
C ALA A 46 12.65 4.98 6.98
N ALA A 47 13.47 4.43 6.08
CA ALA A 47 14.66 5.11 5.58
C ALA A 47 14.31 6.41 4.83
N PHE A 48 13.26 6.38 4.00
CA PHE A 48 12.77 7.55 3.27
C PHE A 48 12.30 8.66 4.22
N ASP A 49 11.54 8.32 5.27
CA ASP A 49 11.08 9.29 6.26
C ASP A 49 12.24 9.88 7.08
N GLU A 50 13.27 9.08 7.41
CA GLU A 50 14.49 9.54 8.09
C GLU A 50 15.31 10.51 7.22
N GLU A 51 15.49 10.19 5.94
CA GLU A 51 16.16 11.06 4.98
C GLU A 51 15.38 12.36 4.76
N HIS A 52 14.06 12.29 4.54
CA HIS A 52 13.22 13.47 4.31
C HIS A 52 13.22 14.44 5.51
N LEU A 53 13.18 13.92 6.74
CA LEU A 53 13.30 14.73 7.96
C LEU A 53 14.68 15.39 8.08
N SER A 54 15.74 14.71 7.62
CA SER A 54 17.11 15.23 7.64
C SER A 54 17.32 16.38 6.64
N TYR A 55 16.66 16.32 5.48
CA TYR A 55 16.67 17.40 4.49
C TYR A 55 15.82 18.60 4.92
N GLY A 56 14.60 18.39 5.43
CA GLY A 56 13.73 19.46 5.95
C GLY A 56 14.24 20.13 7.23
N GLY A 57 15.07 19.44 8.02
CA GLY A 57 15.72 19.98 9.22
C GLY A 57 16.93 20.88 8.93
N SER A 58 17.50 20.83 7.72
CA SER A 58 18.74 21.53 7.37
C SER A 58 18.54 22.99 6.93
N LEU A 59 17.29 23.43 6.68
CA LEU A 59 16.98 24.78 6.20
C LEU A 59 16.60 25.80 7.29
N LYS A 60 16.72 25.46 8.58
CA LYS A 60 16.58 26.46 9.67
C LYS A 60 17.95 26.97 10.13
N PHE A 61 18.62 27.73 9.27
CA PHE A 61 19.61 28.71 9.75
C PHE A 61 18.87 29.97 10.22
N PRO A 62 18.96 30.35 11.50
CA PRO A 62 18.49 31.65 11.95
C PRO A 62 19.58 32.66 11.62
N TYR A 63 19.44 33.39 10.51
CA TYR A 63 20.24 34.61 10.36
C TYR A 63 19.55 35.71 11.16
N THR A 64 20.06 35.94 12.36
CA THR A 64 19.89 37.16 13.13
C THR A 64 20.32 38.34 12.26
N ASP A 65 19.36 39.14 11.82
CA ASP A 65 19.63 40.43 11.21
C ASP A 65 19.55 41.49 12.32
N ASP A 66 20.70 42.07 12.66
CA ASP A 66 20.82 43.15 13.63
C ASP A 66 21.78 44.19 13.04
N ARG A 67 21.31 45.46 13.02
CA ARG A 67 21.91 46.75 12.58
C ARG A 67 21.55 47.22 11.16
N ASP A 68 20.97 48.41 10.92
CA ASP A 68 20.99 49.68 11.66
C ASP A 68 19.83 50.66 11.29
N ALA A 69 19.24 51.26 12.35
CA ALA A 69 18.77 52.66 12.53
C ALA A 69 17.44 53.20 11.88
N PRO A 70 16.81 54.29 12.40
CA PRO A 70 16.73 54.84 13.78
C PRO A 70 15.27 55.19 14.25
N LYS A 71 15.20 55.67 15.51
CA LYS A 71 14.06 56.00 16.40
C LYS A 71 13.06 57.08 15.92
N SER A 72 11.77 56.90 16.28
CA SER A 72 10.88 57.90 16.95
C SER A 72 9.55 57.19 17.33
N SER A 73 9.19 56.92 18.59
CA SER A 73 8.76 57.81 19.69
C SER A 73 7.28 57.55 20.04
N THR A 74 7.08 56.96 21.24
CA THR A 74 6.06 57.32 22.24
C THR A 74 4.58 56.98 21.97
N SER A 75 4.06 55.97 22.69
CA SER A 75 3.19 56.24 23.84
C SER A 75 2.92 54.99 24.69
N THR A 76 2.95 55.24 25.99
CA THR A 76 2.83 54.34 27.12
C THR A 76 1.36 54.07 27.45
N GLY A 77 1.02 52.84 27.86
CA GLY A 77 -0.31 52.48 28.36
C GLY A 77 -0.33 51.09 28.97
N VAL A 78 0.06 51.01 30.25
CA VAL A 78 -0.01 49.84 31.13
C VAL A 78 -1.48 49.51 31.45
N LEU A 79 -1.85 48.21 31.52
CA LEU A 79 -2.53 47.58 32.67
C LEU A 79 -2.86 46.08 32.42
N ASP A 80 -2.54 45.29 33.44
CA ASP A 80 -2.82 43.87 33.65
C ASP A 80 -4.31 43.48 33.61
N SER A 81 -4.63 42.24 33.16
CA SER A 81 -5.24 41.18 34.02
C SER A 81 -5.94 40.03 33.23
N LYS A 82 -5.41 38.81 33.45
CA LYS A 82 -6.11 37.59 33.91
C LYS A 82 -7.16 36.83 33.05
N SER A 83 -6.71 35.64 32.62
CA SER A 83 -7.35 34.31 32.44
C SER A 83 -8.78 34.14 31.93
N THR A 84 -8.96 33.24 30.95
CA THR A 84 -9.79 32.03 31.13
C THR A 84 -9.34 30.91 30.20
N ALA A 85 -9.24 29.72 30.77
CA ALA A 85 -8.92 28.48 30.11
C ALA A 85 -10.08 27.97 29.23
N VAL A 86 -9.73 27.45 28.04
CA VAL A 86 -10.38 26.33 27.34
C VAL A 86 -9.22 25.65 26.61
N GLY A 87 -8.72 24.47 26.97
CA GLY A 87 -9.40 23.28 27.46
C GLY A 87 -9.67 22.36 26.27
N ALA A 88 -8.97 21.20 26.24
CA ALA A 88 -8.94 20.14 25.22
C ALA A 88 -8.03 20.46 24.02
N SER A 89 -6.74 20.07 24.00
CA SER A 89 -6.25 18.68 24.04
C SER A 89 -7.13 17.77 23.18
N VAL A 90 -6.85 17.75 21.88
CA VAL A 90 -7.09 16.58 21.05
C VAL A 90 -5.71 16.01 20.74
N ASN A 91 -5.34 15.01 21.53
CA ASN A 91 -4.27 14.07 21.21
C ASN A 91 -4.52 13.50 19.81
N GLY A 92 -3.78 13.97 18.81
CA GLY A 92 -3.65 13.33 17.49
C GLY A 92 -2.67 12.15 17.52
N GLY A 93 -2.54 11.48 18.66
CA GLY A 93 -1.64 10.35 18.85
C GLY A 93 -2.35 9.02 18.63
N ALA A 94 -2.78 8.73 17.40
CA ALA A 94 -3.15 7.39 16.92
C ALA A 94 -3.47 7.46 15.42
N PRO A 95 -2.50 7.18 14.53
CA PRO A 95 -2.67 6.00 13.66
C PRO A 95 -1.36 5.27 13.29
N VAL A 96 -0.21 5.66 13.85
CA VAL A 96 1.11 5.16 13.39
C VAL A 96 1.30 3.66 13.68
N ASN A 97 0.72 3.14 14.77
CA ASN A 97 0.89 1.74 15.18
C ASN A 97 0.01 0.73 14.43
N GLU A 98 -1.18 1.12 13.97
CA GLU A 98 -2.04 0.21 13.19
C GLU A 98 -1.57 0.13 11.73
N ALA A 99 -1.09 1.24 11.17
CA ALA A 99 -0.55 1.28 9.82
C ALA A 99 0.75 0.45 9.69
N SER A 100 1.64 0.52 10.69
CA SER A 100 2.87 -0.28 10.72
C SER A 100 2.59 -1.77 10.93
N ALA A 101 1.72 -2.14 11.87
CA ALA A 101 1.33 -3.53 12.10
C ALA A 101 0.63 -4.15 10.88
N GLY A 102 -0.22 -3.38 10.19
CA GLY A 102 -0.83 -3.79 8.92
C GLY A 102 0.20 -3.95 7.80
N MET A 103 1.26 -3.15 7.78
CA MET A 103 2.34 -3.24 6.80
C MET A 103 3.25 -4.45 7.04
N GLU A 104 3.60 -4.73 8.30
CA GLU A 104 4.37 -5.93 8.67
C GLU A 104 3.60 -7.21 8.34
N LYS A 105 2.29 -7.24 8.62
CA LYS A 105 1.42 -8.38 8.25
C LYS A 105 1.40 -8.61 6.73
N ARG A 106 1.38 -7.54 5.93
CA ARG A 106 1.43 -7.63 4.47
C ARG A 106 2.78 -8.13 3.96
N LYS A 107 3.88 -7.58 4.48
CA LYS A 107 5.25 -8.03 4.18
C LYS A 107 5.43 -9.51 4.54
N ALA A 108 4.93 -9.94 5.70
CA ALA A 108 4.96 -11.33 6.12
C ALA A 108 4.17 -12.23 5.17
N ALA A 109 2.94 -11.85 4.78
CA ALA A 109 2.13 -12.62 3.85
C ALA A 109 2.79 -12.76 2.46
N GLN A 110 3.39 -11.69 1.94
CA GLN A 110 4.14 -11.71 0.68
C GLN A 110 5.35 -12.65 0.75
N LEU A 111 6.15 -12.57 1.82
CA LEU A 111 7.30 -13.45 2.03
C LEU A 111 6.90 -14.92 2.13
N LEU A 112 5.77 -15.22 2.79
CA LEU A 112 5.25 -16.58 2.89
C LEU A 112 4.81 -17.13 1.52
N CYS A 113 4.23 -16.29 0.66
CA CYS A 113 3.88 -16.67 -0.72
C CYS A 113 5.14 -17.00 -1.54
N LEU A 114 6.20 -16.19 -1.43
CA LEU A 114 7.48 -16.45 -2.10
C LEU A 114 8.18 -17.73 -1.58
N GLN A 115 8.03 -18.04 -0.29
CA GLN A 115 8.51 -19.28 0.32
C GLN A 115 7.63 -20.51 0.01
N LYS A 116 6.55 -20.36 -0.78
CA LYS A 116 5.56 -21.40 -1.09
C LYS A 116 4.84 -21.97 0.14
N LYS A 117 4.76 -21.21 1.24
CA LYS A 117 4.05 -21.58 2.48
C LYS A 117 2.62 -21.02 2.46
N TYR A 118 1.81 -21.48 1.51
CA TYR A 118 0.52 -20.87 1.20
C TYR A 118 -0.52 -21.02 2.31
N GLU A 119 -0.48 -22.10 3.08
CA GLU A 119 -1.40 -22.32 4.22
C GLU A 119 -1.19 -21.27 5.32
N THR A 120 0.07 -21.01 5.67
CA THR A 120 0.41 -19.98 6.67
C THR A 120 0.09 -18.57 6.17
N ALA A 121 0.26 -18.31 4.87
CA ALA A 121 -0.13 -17.04 4.26
C ALA A 121 -1.66 -16.86 4.31
N ALA A 122 -2.43 -17.90 4.00
CA ALA A 122 -3.89 -17.90 4.04
C ALA A 122 -4.44 -17.66 5.46
N ALA A 123 -3.73 -18.11 6.50
CA ALA A 123 -4.11 -17.86 7.89
C ALA A 123 -4.03 -16.38 8.31
N LEU A 124 -3.19 -15.57 7.62
CA LEU A 124 -3.11 -14.13 7.85
C LEU A 124 -4.31 -13.38 7.22
N MET A 125 -5.07 -14.01 6.33
CA MET A 125 -6.15 -13.38 5.58
C MET A 125 -7.51 -13.64 6.22
N GLU A 126 -8.45 -12.73 5.97
CA GLU A 126 -9.85 -12.92 6.40
C GLU A 126 -10.49 -14.12 5.69
N PRO A 127 -11.42 -14.83 6.36
CA PRO A 127 -12.10 -15.99 5.77
C PRO A 127 -12.98 -15.64 4.56
N SER A 128 -13.40 -14.37 4.44
CA SER A 128 -14.18 -13.82 3.32
C SER A 128 -13.35 -13.48 2.08
N SER A 129 -12.02 -13.54 2.18
CA SER A 129 -11.09 -13.17 1.12
C SER A 129 -11.06 -14.19 -0.03
N LEU A 130 -11.04 -13.69 -1.26
CA LEU A 130 -10.86 -14.53 -2.46
C LEU A 130 -9.41 -15.03 -2.56
N ALA A 131 -8.44 -14.19 -2.21
CA ALA A 131 -7.03 -14.56 -2.23
C ALA A 131 -6.72 -15.69 -1.23
N ARG A 132 -7.41 -15.75 -0.08
CA ARG A 132 -7.32 -16.89 0.85
C ARG A 132 -7.74 -18.20 0.19
N ILE A 133 -8.88 -18.20 -0.51
CA ILE A 133 -9.38 -19.38 -1.25
C ILE A 133 -8.37 -19.81 -2.32
N ARG A 134 -7.81 -18.85 -3.08
CA ARG A 134 -6.79 -19.12 -4.10
C ARG A 134 -5.53 -19.75 -3.51
N LEU A 135 -4.99 -19.21 -2.41
CA LEU A 135 -3.81 -19.76 -1.74
C LEU A 135 -4.03 -21.20 -1.29
N LEU A 136 -5.19 -21.52 -0.71
CA LEU A 136 -5.52 -22.87 -0.29
C LEU A 136 -5.71 -23.82 -1.48
N CYS A 137 -6.26 -23.35 -2.59
CA CYS A 137 -6.33 -24.12 -3.84
C CYS A 137 -4.94 -24.46 -4.37
N ILE A 138 -4.01 -23.50 -4.39
CA ILE A 138 -2.63 -23.71 -4.84
C ILE A 138 -1.90 -24.68 -3.90
N GLN A 139 -2.14 -24.59 -2.59
CA GLN A 139 -1.62 -25.55 -1.62
C GLN A 139 -2.10 -26.97 -1.94
N ALA A 140 -3.39 -27.15 -2.23
CA ALA A 140 -3.92 -28.46 -2.59
C ALA A 140 -3.27 -29.03 -3.87
N GLN A 141 -2.97 -28.17 -4.84
CA GLN A 141 -2.28 -28.57 -6.09
C GLN A 141 -0.82 -28.95 -5.87
N SER A 142 -0.18 -28.42 -4.82
CA SER A 142 1.18 -28.79 -4.45
C SER A 142 1.29 -30.20 -3.83
N LEU A 143 0.17 -30.78 -3.38
CA LEU A 143 0.14 -32.13 -2.81
C LEU A 143 0.34 -33.21 -3.88
N GLU A 144 1.22 -34.17 -3.62
CA GLU A 144 1.54 -35.25 -4.56
C GLU A 144 0.37 -36.23 -4.72
N ASP A 145 -0.31 -36.56 -3.61
CA ASP A 145 -1.47 -37.46 -3.62
C ASP A 145 -2.77 -36.73 -4.01
N ARG A 146 -3.45 -37.27 -5.04
CA ARG A 146 -4.73 -36.76 -5.53
C ARG A 146 -5.86 -36.92 -4.52
N ALA A 147 -5.89 -38.04 -3.79
CA ALA A 147 -6.94 -38.27 -2.80
C ALA A 147 -6.81 -37.27 -1.64
N ALA A 148 -5.57 -37.05 -1.17
CA ALA A 148 -5.26 -36.02 -0.19
C ALA A 148 -5.59 -34.61 -0.68
N ALA A 149 -5.29 -34.27 -1.95
CA ALA A 149 -5.60 -32.97 -2.53
C ALA A 149 -7.11 -32.69 -2.61
N VAL A 150 -7.91 -33.67 -3.04
CA VAL A 150 -9.37 -33.54 -3.09
C VAL A 150 -9.96 -33.43 -1.68
N PHE A 151 -9.46 -34.25 -0.75
CA PHE A 151 -9.88 -34.17 0.65
C PHE A 151 -9.58 -32.79 1.24
N TYR A 152 -8.39 -32.25 1.01
CA TYR A 152 -7.99 -30.92 1.46
C TYR A 152 -8.89 -29.82 0.89
N LEU A 153 -9.21 -29.87 -0.41
CA LEU A 153 -10.15 -28.92 -1.03
C LEU A 153 -11.55 -29.00 -0.41
N ALA A 154 -12.03 -30.21 -0.12
CA ALA A 154 -13.35 -30.41 0.49
C ALA A 154 -13.41 -29.93 1.95
N THR A 155 -12.33 -30.10 2.73
CA THR A 155 -12.31 -29.72 4.15
C THR A 155 -11.95 -28.26 4.38
N HIS A 156 -10.99 -27.71 3.64
CA HIS A 156 -10.44 -26.38 3.91
C HIS A 156 -10.98 -25.29 2.97
N VAL A 157 -11.37 -25.63 1.73
CA VAL A 157 -11.78 -24.63 0.73
C VAL A 157 -13.30 -24.57 0.56
N ALA A 158 -13.96 -25.71 0.39
CA ALA A 158 -15.40 -25.78 0.13
C ALA A 158 -16.26 -25.03 1.18
N PRO A 159 -15.96 -25.09 2.50
CA PRO A 159 -16.72 -24.35 3.50
C PRO A 159 -16.55 -22.83 3.40
N LEU A 160 -15.47 -22.33 2.79
CA LEU A 160 -15.18 -20.89 2.69
C LEU A 160 -15.86 -20.23 1.48
N VAL A 161 -16.13 -20.98 0.42
CA VAL A 161 -16.70 -20.45 -0.84
C VAL A 161 -18.01 -19.67 -0.65
N PRO A 162 -18.99 -20.15 0.15
CA PRO A 162 -20.26 -19.43 0.33
C PRO A 162 -20.12 -18.11 1.11
N PHE A 163 -19.07 -17.95 1.91
CA PHE A 163 -18.84 -16.77 2.77
C PHE A 163 -17.85 -15.77 2.16
N CYS A 164 -17.42 -16.01 0.92
CA CYS A 164 -16.53 -15.11 0.19
C CYS A 164 -17.26 -13.81 -0.21
N ASN A 165 -16.53 -12.70 -0.25
CA ASN A 165 -17.02 -11.41 -0.76
C ASN A 165 -17.54 -11.53 -2.21
N ASP A 166 -16.95 -12.43 -3.01
CA ASP A 166 -17.45 -12.83 -4.32
C ASP A 166 -17.59 -14.37 -4.38
N PRO A 167 -18.78 -14.91 -4.09
CA PRO A 167 -19.00 -16.34 -4.09
C PRO A 167 -18.96 -16.94 -5.50
N THR A 168 -19.27 -16.15 -6.55
CA THR A 168 -19.22 -16.63 -7.93
C THR A 168 -17.79 -16.87 -8.40
N MET A 169 -16.89 -15.92 -8.10
CA MET A 169 -15.47 -16.09 -8.38
C MET A 169 -14.83 -17.13 -7.47
N GLY A 170 -15.22 -17.19 -6.19
CA GLY A 170 -14.78 -18.25 -5.27
C GLY A 170 -15.12 -19.64 -5.80
N HIS A 171 -16.34 -19.84 -6.30
CA HIS A 171 -16.76 -21.12 -6.88
C HIS A 171 -16.01 -21.44 -8.18
N ARG A 172 -15.75 -20.45 -9.05
CA ARG A 172 -14.94 -20.64 -10.26
C ARG A 172 -13.52 -21.08 -9.93
N VAL A 173 -12.89 -20.45 -8.94
CA VAL A 173 -11.53 -20.83 -8.49
C VAL A 173 -11.53 -22.24 -7.90
N TYR A 174 -12.51 -22.57 -7.06
CA TYR A 174 -12.63 -23.90 -6.46
C TYR A 174 -12.84 -25.00 -7.50
N THR A 175 -13.77 -24.79 -8.44
CA THR A 175 -14.05 -25.76 -9.51
C THR A 175 -12.89 -25.91 -10.49
N ALA A 176 -12.19 -24.81 -10.82
CA ALA A 176 -10.96 -24.87 -11.60
C ALA A 176 -9.89 -25.72 -10.89
N ALA A 177 -9.65 -25.47 -9.60
CA ALA A 177 -8.67 -26.23 -8.82
C ALA A 177 -9.03 -27.73 -8.71
N LEU A 178 -10.30 -28.05 -8.49
CA LEU A 178 -10.79 -29.44 -8.52
C LEU A 178 -10.56 -30.09 -9.88
N SER A 179 -10.88 -29.38 -10.97
CA SER A 179 -10.70 -29.91 -12.32
C SER A 179 -9.23 -30.20 -12.64
N GLU A 180 -8.30 -29.38 -12.13
CA GLU A 180 -6.86 -29.57 -12.30
C GLU A 180 -6.34 -30.75 -11.48
N VAL A 181 -6.80 -30.93 -10.25
CA VAL A 181 -6.43 -32.08 -9.41
C VAL A 181 -6.95 -33.40 -9.98
N LEU A 182 -8.15 -33.39 -10.56
CA LEU A 182 -8.81 -34.57 -11.11
C LEU A 182 -8.37 -34.90 -12.55
N SER A 183 -7.76 -33.96 -13.28
CA SER A 183 -7.34 -34.17 -14.67
C SER A 183 -6.00 -34.91 -14.76
N PRO A 184 -5.94 -36.12 -15.33
CA PRO A 184 -4.72 -36.91 -15.40
C PRO A 184 -3.69 -36.44 -16.45
N CYS A 185 -4.07 -35.53 -17.36
CA CYS A 185 -3.27 -35.18 -18.55
C CYS A 185 -2.78 -33.73 -18.59
N ARG A 186 -3.01 -32.93 -17.56
CA ARG A 186 -2.60 -31.53 -17.51
C ARG A 186 -1.35 -31.38 -16.65
N GLU A 187 -0.29 -30.80 -17.21
CA GLU A 187 0.83 -30.30 -16.42
C GLU A 187 0.26 -29.32 -15.37
N ARG A 188 0.62 -29.52 -14.10
CA ARG A 188 0.20 -28.63 -13.02
C ARG A 188 0.85 -27.27 -13.27
N SER A 189 0.06 -26.32 -13.75
CA SER A 189 0.52 -24.94 -13.93
C SER A 189 0.56 -24.26 -12.57
N PHE A 190 1.76 -23.98 -12.08
CA PHE A 190 1.92 -23.17 -10.88
C PHE A 190 1.84 -21.69 -11.25
N PRO A 191 1.01 -20.90 -10.55
CA PRO A 191 0.98 -19.46 -10.77
C PRO A 191 2.33 -18.84 -10.40
N ASP A 192 2.66 -17.75 -11.07
CA ASP A 192 3.83 -16.94 -10.75
C ASP A 192 3.75 -16.45 -9.29
N ALA A 193 4.77 -16.76 -8.50
CA ALA A 193 4.82 -16.46 -7.08
C ALA A 193 4.81 -14.95 -6.81
N GLU A 194 5.38 -14.15 -7.72
CA GLU A 194 5.41 -12.69 -7.61
C GLU A 194 4.03 -12.08 -7.90
N ALA A 195 3.33 -12.59 -8.92
CA ALA A 195 1.95 -12.21 -9.19
C ALA A 195 1.02 -12.54 -8.01
N LEU A 196 1.18 -13.73 -7.42
CA LEU A 196 0.40 -14.15 -6.25
C LEU A 196 0.69 -13.28 -5.02
N ALA A 197 1.95 -12.97 -4.74
CA ALA A 197 2.32 -12.09 -3.62
C ALA A 197 1.75 -10.67 -3.78
N ARG A 198 1.70 -10.15 -5.02
CA ARG A 198 1.03 -8.87 -5.31
C ARG A 198 -0.46 -8.93 -5.03
N GLU A 199 -1.14 -9.96 -5.51
CA GLU A 199 -2.57 -10.14 -5.27
C GLU A 199 -2.91 -10.21 -3.77
N VAL A 200 -2.15 -10.99 -3.00
CA VAL A 200 -2.33 -11.13 -1.55
C VAL A 200 -2.12 -9.79 -0.84
N ASN A 201 -1.13 -9.01 -1.26
CA ASN A 201 -0.90 -7.69 -0.73
C ASN A 201 -2.06 -6.72 -1.03
N ASP A 202 -2.58 -6.74 -2.25
CA ASP A 202 -3.67 -5.86 -2.67
C ASP A 202 -4.96 -6.17 -1.89
N GLU A 203 -5.25 -7.46 -1.67
CA GLU A 203 -6.39 -7.89 -0.86
C GLU A 203 -6.25 -7.45 0.61
N LEU A 204 -5.04 -7.57 1.19
CA LEU A 204 -4.77 -7.12 2.57
C LEU A 204 -4.72 -5.59 2.71
N CYS A 205 -4.39 -4.86 1.64
CA CYS A 205 -4.36 -3.39 1.63
C CYS A 205 -5.77 -2.78 1.55
N GLY A 206 -6.75 -3.56 1.07
CA GLY A 206 -8.13 -3.13 0.87
C GLY A 206 -8.32 -2.30 -0.39
N ARG A 207 -9.55 -2.31 -0.93
CA ARG A 207 -9.88 -1.63 -2.20
C ARG A 207 -9.88 -0.10 -2.13
N GLU A 208 -9.95 0.46 -0.92
CA GLU A 208 -10.10 1.91 -0.69
C GLU A 208 -8.76 2.65 -0.68
N GLN A 209 -7.66 1.95 -0.40
CA GLN A 209 -6.32 2.54 -0.44
C GLN A 209 -5.77 2.40 -1.85
N ARG A 210 -6.20 3.25 -2.79
CA ARG A 210 -5.47 3.51 -4.06
C ARG A 210 -4.39 4.57 -3.83
N SER A 211 -3.30 4.51 -4.61
CA SER A 211 -2.06 5.27 -4.34
C SER A 211 -2.16 6.38 -5.32
N SER A 212 -1.98 7.61 -4.85
CA SER A 212 -2.02 8.79 -5.69
C SER A 212 -1.10 8.61 -6.90
N LEU A 213 0.06 7.98 -6.70
CA LEU A 213 1.01 7.63 -7.76
C LEU A 213 0.45 6.63 -8.79
N HIS A 214 -0.28 5.61 -8.34
CA HIS A 214 -0.92 4.65 -9.24
C HIS A 214 -2.09 5.26 -10.04
N VAL A 215 -2.79 6.23 -9.45
CA VAL A 215 -3.84 6.99 -10.15
C VAL A 215 -3.22 7.91 -11.20
N LEU A 216 -2.14 8.61 -10.85
CA LEU A 216 -1.45 9.52 -11.76
C LEU A 216 -0.74 8.78 -12.90
N PHE A 217 -0.13 7.62 -12.65
CA PHE A 217 0.42 6.79 -13.74
C PHE A 217 -0.63 6.25 -14.68
N ASN A 218 -1.78 5.80 -14.17
CA ASN A 218 -2.88 5.45 -15.05
C ASN A 218 -3.33 6.68 -15.85
N TRP A 219 -3.50 7.83 -15.21
CA TRP A 219 -3.89 9.06 -15.92
C TRP A 219 -2.87 9.47 -17.01
N ALA A 220 -1.57 9.43 -16.73
CA ALA A 220 -0.50 9.69 -17.68
C ALA A 220 -0.52 8.70 -18.86
N TYR A 221 -0.71 7.40 -18.58
CA TYR A 221 -0.88 6.38 -19.61
C TYR A 221 -2.10 6.64 -20.50
N TRP A 222 -3.22 7.06 -19.92
CA TRP A 222 -4.41 7.46 -20.67
C TRP A 222 -4.17 8.70 -21.54
N GLN A 223 -3.36 9.66 -21.09
CA GLN A 223 -2.97 10.80 -21.92
C GLN A 223 -2.08 10.39 -23.09
N GLU A 224 -1.03 9.59 -22.85
CA GLU A 224 -0.16 9.11 -23.93
C GLU A 224 -0.96 8.36 -25.00
N THR A 225 -1.84 7.44 -24.58
CA THR A 225 -2.67 6.67 -25.51
C THR A 225 -3.70 7.54 -26.25
N ALA A 226 -4.24 8.58 -25.61
CA ALA A 226 -5.16 9.54 -26.24
C ALA A 226 -4.46 10.46 -27.26
N HIS A 227 -3.18 10.79 -27.07
CA HIS A 227 -2.39 11.60 -28.01
C HIS A 227 -1.86 10.80 -29.21
N THR A 228 -1.81 9.47 -29.10
CA THR A 228 -1.38 8.56 -30.19
C THR A 228 -2.51 8.05 -31.08
N ALA A 229 -3.77 8.45 -30.84
CA ALA A 229 -4.94 8.10 -31.63
C ALA A 229 -5.37 9.26 -32.55
#